data_AF-A0A1Y2IUP4-F1
#
_entry.id   AF-A0A1Y2IUP4-F1
#
_cell.length_a   1.000
_cell.length_b   1.000
_cell.length_c   1.000
_cell.angle_alpha   90.00
_cell.angle_beta   90.00
_cell.angle_gamma   90.00
#
_symmetry.space_group_name_H-M   'P 1'
#
loop_
_entity.id
_entity.type
_entity.pdbx_description
1 polymer ?
#
loop_
_entity_poly.entity_id
_entity_poly.type
_entity_poly.pdbx_seq_one_letter_code
_entity_poly.pdbx_strand_id
1 'polypeptide(L)'
;MIDGPATDVPLGTRLEQLRAYQASWREGNIPTITVESPKGTGVRSCPASAFSGIAAAEVGTVDYAAHIEDPEFELRGVALDREQDLVVLTKLVLGEIPQMYFLSISQGGAFHPLAAQPVFEDREELGITVEPEERIEICGDLVAWTVRCDVFSATVLNWKTGAVVWSDGEWLGEDPHYYISCHFLDDAHFVAVQGVDIHIYAVNPAHSKRAATALCRLQLPALQPGILPHFIESEMRPPPNHAADNALFQRDPALTLLAVRFSACKNPYGYDHAACKSFIALVPAATLSAAVQQQREAKAPPAAVPWEAWSTRGARLLECVAHTSYHMHMSGSACMLVPSEPETEQSADAKKTLLLDARPLARDAPCAALDMAAPPVKSGACIDEPACFVRPVRNTLPYRILEVGGAPDYRSHLSHDAVVTRVWK
;
A
#
# COMPACT_ATOMS: atom_id res chain seq x y z
N MET A 1 -11.90 13.61 -5.33
CA MET A 1 -12.89 13.47 -4.25
C MET A 1 -14.24 13.44 -4.91
N ILE A 2 -15.14 12.66 -4.36
CA ILE A 2 -16.55 12.56 -4.76
C ILE A 2 -17.42 12.87 -3.53
N ASP A 3 -18.69 13.18 -3.78
CA ASP A 3 -19.67 13.31 -2.70
C ASP A 3 -19.78 11.97 -1.96
N GLY A 4 -19.73 12.01 -0.63
CA GLY A 4 -19.90 10.83 0.20
C GLY A 4 -21.38 10.55 0.53
N PRO A 5 -21.67 9.49 1.31
CA PRO A 5 -23.03 8.98 1.52
C PRO A 5 -23.96 9.93 2.31
N ALA A 6 -23.42 10.89 3.06
CA ALA A 6 -24.19 11.91 3.80
C ALA A 6 -24.76 13.00 2.87
N THR A 7 -25.66 12.57 1.97
CA THR A 7 -26.30 13.41 0.94
C THR A 7 -27.37 14.35 1.49
N ASP A 8 -27.81 14.13 2.73
CA ASP A 8 -28.79 14.93 3.46
C ASP A 8 -28.19 16.22 4.05
N VAL A 9 -26.87 16.31 4.17
CA VAL A 9 -26.18 17.52 4.65
C VAL A 9 -26.05 18.55 3.51
N PRO A 10 -26.52 19.80 3.69
CA PRO A 10 -26.39 20.84 2.67
C PRO A 10 -24.94 21.05 2.21
N LEU A 11 -24.72 21.19 0.90
CA LEU A 11 -23.37 21.33 0.31
C LEU A 11 -22.54 22.44 0.96
N GLY A 12 -23.17 23.57 1.32
CA GLY A 12 -22.48 24.67 2.01
C GLY A 12 -21.84 24.23 3.33
N THR A 13 -22.61 23.53 4.17
CA THR A 13 -22.13 22.94 5.43
C THR A 13 -21.04 21.90 5.19
N ARG A 14 -21.19 21.05 4.17
CA ARG A 14 -20.17 20.05 3.83
C ARG A 14 -18.83 20.71 3.47
N LEU A 15 -18.86 21.75 2.65
CA LEU A 15 -17.66 22.51 2.26
C LEU A 15 -17.03 23.25 3.44
N GLU A 16 -17.82 23.80 4.37
CA GLU A 16 -17.30 24.42 5.59
C GLU A 16 -16.57 23.41 6.48
N GLN A 17 -17.15 22.23 6.69
CA GLN A 17 -16.52 21.15 7.46
C GLN A 17 -15.23 20.66 6.78
N LEU A 18 -15.20 20.54 5.45
CA LEU A 18 -13.99 20.21 4.70
C LEU A 18 -12.89 21.27 4.91
N ARG A 19 -13.25 22.57 4.89
CA ARG A 19 -12.30 23.65 5.17
C ARG A 19 -11.79 23.61 6.61
N ALA A 20 -12.68 23.38 7.58
CA ALA A 20 -12.33 23.26 9.00
C ALA A 20 -11.36 22.09 9.22
N TYR A 21 -11.63 20.94 8.61
CA TYR A 21 -10.71 19.81 8.62
C TYR A 21 -9.36 20.16 8.01
N GLN A 22 -9.34 20.72 6.80
CA GLN A 22 -8.09 21.18 6.17
C GLN A 22 -7.32 22.16 7.06
N ALA A 23 -8.00 23.00 7.83
CA ALA A 23 -7.39 23.89 8.81
C ALA A 23 -6.82 23.13 10.02
N SER A 24 -7.56 22.21 10.65
CA SER A 24 -7.08 21.36 11.75
C SER A 24 -5.82 20.57 11.38
N TRP A 25 -5.79 20.09 10.13
CA TRP A 25 -4.61 19.49 9.52
C TRP A 25 -3.43 20.47 9.47
N ARG A 26 -3.61 21.68 8.92
CA ARG A 26 -2.56 22.71 8.88
C ARG A 26 -2.04 23.09 10.27
N GLU A 27 -2.89 22.98 11.28
CA GLU A 27 -2.59 23.30 12.69
C GLU A 27 -2.01 22.11 13.47
N GLY A 28 -2.05 20.88 12.93
CA GLY A 28 -1.58 19.67 13.60
C GLY A 28 -2.54 19.07 14.63
N ASN A 29 -3.80 19.50 14.66
CA ASN A 29 -4.83 19.07 15.61
C ASN A 29 -5.75 17.99 14.98
N ILE A 30 -5.16 16.88 14.54
CA ILE A 30 -5.90 15.83 13.84
C ILE A 30 -6.43 14.83 14.88
N PRO A 31 -7.74 14.53 14.90
CA PRO A 31 -8.22 13.45 15.75
C PRO A 31 -7.58 12.14 15.31
N THR A 32 -7.11 11.29 16.22
CA THR A 32 -6.45 10.02 15.89
C THR A 32 -6.99 8.91 16.76
N ILE A 33 -7.22 7.72 16.21
CA ILE A 33 -7.38 6.50 17.02
C ILE A 33 -5.98 6.02 17.36
N THR A 34 -5.71 5.83 18.65
CA THR A 34 -4.40 5.40 19.13
C THR A 34 -4.51 3.97 19.64
N VAL A 35 -3.72 3.07 19.07
CA VAL A 35 -3.51 1.74 19.64
C VAL A 35 -2.29 1.84 20.54
N GLU A 36 -2.48 1.66 21.85
CA GLU A 36 -1.40 1.75 22.83
C GLU A 36 -0.81 0.37 23.10
N SER A 37 0.50 0.26 22.96
CA SER A 37 1.25 -0.86 23.52
C SER A 37 1.50 -0.62 25.02
N PRO A 38 1.30 -1.62 25.89
CA PRO A 38 1.56 -1.51 27.33
C PRO A 38 3.02 -1.19 27.67
N LYS A 39 3.97 -1.49 26.76
CA LYS A 39 5.39 -1.17 26.95
C LYS A 39 5.74 0.28 26.57
N GLY A 40 4.76 1.08 26.10
CA GLY A 40 4.99 2.44 25.61
C GLY A 40 5.79 2.51 24.30
N THR A 41 6.09 1.36 23.68
CA THR A 41 6.97 1.24 22.51
C THR A 41 6.25 1.35 21.17
N GLY A 42 4.93 1.57 21.16
CA GLY A 42 4.17 1.68 19.92
C GLY A 42 2.83 2.33 20.15
N VAL A 43 2.75 3.62 19.88
CA VAL A 43 1.48 4.30 19.60
C VAL A 43 1.32 4.29 18.09
N ARG A 44 0.37 3.52 17.58
CA ARG A 44 -0.04 3.63 16.18
C ARG A 44 -1.31 4.46 16.12
N SER A 45 -1.17 5.63 15.53
CA SER A 45 -2.25 6.59 15.33
C SER A 45 -2.79 6.46 13.91
N CYS A 46 -4.01 5.94 13.77
CA CYS A 46 -4.75 6.06 12.53
C CYS A 46 -5.47 7.41 12.56
N PRO A 47 -5.09 8.39 11.71
CA PRO A 47 -5.77 9.67 11.70
C PRO A 47 -7.25 9.46 11.37
N ALA A 48 -8.10 10.10 12.17
CA ALA A 48 -9.45 10.36 11.77
C ALA A 48 -9.40 11.22 10.52
N SER A 49 -10.06 10.71 9.50
CA SER A 49 -10.25 11.47 8.29
C SER A 49 -11.52 12.31 8.42
N ALA A 50 -11.59 13.51 7.83
CA ALA A 50 -12.90 14.13 7.54
C ALA A 50 -13.66 13.30 6.52
N PHE A 51 -12.95 12.35 5.91
CA PHE A 51 -13.47 11.33 5.02
C PHE A 51 -13.87 10.04 5.77
N SER A 52 -13.69 9.96 7.10
CA SER A 52 -14.06 8.78 7.91
C SER A 52 -15.17 9.08 8.91
N GLY A 53 -15.70 10.31 8.95
CA GLY A 53 -16.78 10.74 9.85
C GLY A 53 -16.67 10.32 11.31
N ILE A 54 -15.44 10.09 11.80
CA ILE A 54 -15.19 9.72 13.19
C ILE A 54 -15.54 10.92 14.05
N ALA A 55 -16.58 10.79 14.88
CA ALA A 55 -16.92 11.84 15.81
C ALA A 55 -15.83 11.96 16.88
N ALA A 56 -15.57 13.17 17.39
CA ALA A 56 -14.57 13.39 18.43
C ALA A 56 -14.81 12.55 19.71
N ALA A 57 -16.06 12.13 19.96
CA ALA A 57 -16.45 11.24 21.05
C ALA A 57 -16.06 9.77 20.84
N GLU A 58 -15.64 9.40 19.63
CA GLU A 58 -15.30 8.03 19.21
C GLU A 58 -13.79 7.84 19.03
N VAL A 59 -13.01 8.81 19.53
CA VAL A 59 -11.58 8.68 19.78
C VAL A 59 -11.42 7.81 21.02
N GLY A 60 -10.76 6.66 20.87
CA GLY A 60 -10.54 5.72 21.96
C GLY A 60 -9.19 5.04 21.85
N THR A 61 -8.75 4.47 22.96
CA THR A 61 -7.57 3.61 23.06
C THR A 61 -8.02 2.16 23.10
N VAL A 62 -7.42 1.30 22.27
CA VAL A 62 -7.60 -0.15 22.37
C VAL A 62 -6.45 -0.71 23.21
N ASP A 63 -6.76 -1.22 24.40
CA ASP A 63 -5.79 -1.90 25.28
C ASP A 63 -5.85 -3.42 25.06
N TYR A 64 -4.98 -3.92 24.19
CA TYR A 64 -4.94 -5.36 23.88
C TYR A 64 -4.15 -6.17 24.92
N ALA A 65 -3.40 -5.52 25.81
CA ALA A 65 -2.48 -6.18 26.73
C ALA A 65 -3.18 -7.10 27.73
N ALA A 66 -4.42 -6.76 28.09
CA ALA A 66 -5.23 -7.55 29.01
C ALA A 66 -5.63 -8.92 28.44
N HIS A 67 -5.49 -9.13 27.12
CA HIS A 67 -6.03 -10.28 26.41
C HIS A 67 -4.98 -11.12 25.68
N ILE A 68 -3.78 -10.58 25.48
CA ILE A 68 -2.65 -11.31 24.92
C ILE A 68 -1.72 -11.71 26.06
N GLU A 69 -1.79 -12.99 26.47
CA GLU A 69 -0.97 -13.58 27.55
C GLU A 69 0.48 -13.84 27.12
N ASP A 70 1.10 -12.90 26.40
CA ASP A 70 2.48 -13.00 25.95
C ASP A 70 3.27 -11.76 26.39
N PRO A 71 4.13 -11.89 27.42
CA PRO A 71 4.94 -10.78 27.92
C PRO A 71 5.99 -10.30 26.91
N GLU A 72 6.31 -11.10 25.89
CA GLU A 72 7.27 -10.78 24.83
C GLU A 72 6.59 -10.22 23.57
N PHE A 73 5.25 -10.12 23.55
CA PHE A 73 4.52 -9.58 22.42
C PHE A 73 5.03 -8.19 22.02
N GLU A 74 5.51 -8.11 20.78
CA GLU A 74 5.89 -6.87 20.13
C GLU A 74 4.92 -6.62 18.98
N LEU A 75 4.21 -5.48 19.04
CA LEU A 75 3.26 -5.11 18.02
C LEU A 75 4.00 -4.72 16.73
N ARG A 76 3.89 -5.56 15.71
CA ARG A 76 4.54 -5.34 14.41
C ARG A 76 3.60 -4.74 13.37
N GLY A 77 2.33 -5.13 13.39
CA GLY A 77 1.34 -4.76 12.39
C GLY A 77 0.00 -4.48 13.03
N VAL A 78 -0.74 -3.55 12.42
CA VAL A 78 -2.11 -3.23 12.84
C VAL A 78 -2.94 -2.87 11.62
N ALA A 79 -4.14 -3.41 11.57
CA ALA A 79 -5.21 -2.95 10.68
C ALA A 79 -6.51 -2.83 11.49
N LEU A 80 -7.37 -1.91 11.08
CA LEU A 80 -8.61 -1.59 11.79
C LEU A 80 -9.77 -1.58 10.78
N ASP A 81 -10.90 -2.19 11.14
CA ASP A 81 -12.18 -2.02 10.46
C ASP A 81 -13.25 -1.71 11.49
N ARG A 82 -13.59 -0.43 11.60
CA ARG A 82 -14.53 0.07 12.60
C ARG A 82 -15.95 -0.43 12.37
N GLU A 83 -16.37 -0.57 11.12
CA GLU A 83 -17.73 -1.00 10.78
C GLU A 83 -18.01 -2.39 11.32
N GLN A 84 -16.98 -3.22 11.37
CA GLN A 84 -17.03 -4.57 11.88
C GLN A 84 -16.52 -4.71 13.31
N ASP A 85 -16.27 -3.59 14.00
CA ASP A 85 -15.71 -3.58 15.35
C ASP A 85 -14.36 -4.31 15.47
N LEU A 86 -13.57 -4.37 14.39
CA LEU A 86 -12.41 -5.25 14.26
C LEU A 86 -11.08 -4.50 14.37
N VAL A 87 -10.18 -5.06 15.18
CA VAL A 87 -8.73 -4.79 15.15
C VAL A 87 -7.99 -6.06 14.81
N VAL A 88 -7.10 -5.99 13.83
CA VAL A 88 -6.16 -7.06 13.51
C VAL A 88 -4.78 -6.64 13.98
N LEU A 89 -4.19 -7.42 14.88
CA LEU A 89 -2.81 -7.25 15.32
C LEU A 89 -1.98 -8.45 14.87
N THR A 90 -0.67 -8.27 14.77
CA THR A 90 0.25 -9.33 14.40
C THR A 90 1.46 -9.38 15.31
N LYS A 91 1.92 -10.60 15.53
CA LYS A 91 3.14 -10.95 16.25
C LYS A 91 4.09 -11.62 15.26
N LEU A 92 5.24 -11.00 15.05
CA LEU A 92 6.33 -11.57 14.25
C LEU A 92 7.57 -11.71 15.15
N VAL A 93 7.88 -12.93 15.55
CA VAL A 93 9.06 -13.26 16.32
C VAL A 93 9.93 -14.21 15.49
N LEU A 94 11.20 -13.85 15.31
CA LEU A 94 12.15 -14.66 14.54
C LEU A 94 12.24 -16.09 15.10
N GLY A 95 12.16 -17.10 14.23
CA GLY A 95 12.15 -18.50 14.63
C GLY A 95 10.83 -19.00 15.21
N GLU A 96 9.79 -18.17 15.26
CA GLU A 96 8.42 -18.57 15.62
C GLU A 96 7.50 -18.50 14.40
N ILE A 97 6.35 -19.17 14.50
CA ILE A 97 5.27 -19.06 13.52
C ILE A 97 4.63 -17.68 13.65
N PRO A 98 4.49 -16.90 12.57
CA PRO A 98 3.73 -15.65 12.57
C PRO A 98 2.31 -15.85 13.11
N GLN A 99 1.85 -14.94 13.96
CA GLN A 99 0.49 -14.97 14.50
C GLN A 99 -0.26 -13.68 14.20
N MET A 100 -1.55 -13.83 13.93
CA MET A 100 -2.50 -12.75 13.72
C MET A 100 -3.65 -12.85 14.72
N TYR A 101 -3.98 -11.77 15.40
CA TYR A 101 -4.99 -11.69 16.46
C TYR A 101 -6.17 -10.86 15.97
N PHE A 102 -7.39 -11.37 16.17
CA PHE A 102 -8.63 -10.68 15.84
C PHE A 102 -9.30 -10.19 17.12
N LEU A 103 -9.31 -8.87 17.33
CA LEU A 103 -9.79 -8.24 18.55
C LEU A 103 -10.96 -7.30 18.27
N SER A 104 -11.75 -6.99 19.30
CA SER A 104 -12.90 -6.08 19.26
C SER A 104 -12.52 -4.70 19.79
N ILE A 105 -12.86 -3.64 19.03
CA ILE A 105 -12.64 -2.25 19.46
C ILE A 105 -13.56 -1.92 20.65
N SER A 106 -14.85 -2.22 20.52
CA SER A 106 -15.91 -1.87 21.48
C SER A 106 -15.82 -2.66 22.78
N GLN A 107 -15.19 -3.83 22.76
CA GLN A 107 -14.93 -4.66 23.93
C GLN A 107 -13.52 -4.42 24.52
N GLY A 108 -12.92 -3.27 24.22
CA GLY A 108 -11.67 -2.85 24.84
C GLY A 108 -10.48 -3.74 24.51
N GLY A 109 -10.46 -4.36 23.32
CA GLY A 109 -9.37 -5.24 22.88
C GLY A 109 -9.54 -6.73 23.17
N ALA A 110 -10.70 -7.16 23.69
CA ALA A 110 -11.02 -8.59 23.83
C ALA A 110 -11.07 -9.31 22.47
N PHE A 111 -10.92 -10.64 22.46
CA PHE A 111 -11.06 -11.42 21.22
C PHE A 111 -12.41 -11.17 20.54
N HIS A 112 -12.37 -10.98 19.22
CA HIS A 112 -13.54 -10.60 18.46
C HIS A 112 -14.57 -11.76 18.44
N PRO A 113 -15.82 -11.56 18.88
CA PRO A 113 -16.80 -12.64 19.04
C PRO A 113 -17.25 -13.29 17.72
N LEU A 114 -17.10 -12.58 16.60
CA LEU A 114 -17.40 -13.11 15.26
C LEU A 114 -16.21 -13.78 14.57
N ALA A 115 -15.00 -13.70 15.13
CA ALA A 115 -13.86 -14.37 14.52
C ALA A 115 -14.01 -15.88 14.69
N ALA A 116 -13.78 -16.66 13.62
CA ALA A 116 -13.85 -18.12 13.69
C ALA A 116 -12.86 -18.68 14.72
N GLN A 117 -11.72 -18.02 14.84
CA GLN A 117 -10.67 -18.31 15.79
C GLN A 117 -10.08 -16.99 16.29
N PRO A 118 -9.72 -16.90 17.58
CA PRO A 118 -9.16 -15.68 18.16
C PRO A 118 -7.79 -15.32 17.57
N VAL A 119 -7.02 -16.35 17.20
CA VAL A 119 -5.67 -16.25 16.65
C VAL A 119 -5.59 -17.11 15.38
N PHE A 120 -4.98 -16.56 14.34
CA PHE A 120 -4.57 -17.28 13.14
C PHE A 120 -3.06 -17.42 13.13
N GLU A 121 -2.58 -18.64 12.97
CA GLU A 121 -1.17 -18.96 12.83
C GLU A 121 -0.88 -19.21 11.34
N ASP A 122 0.21 -18.63 10.82
CA ASP A 122 0.68 -18.99 9.48
C ASP A 122 1.24 -20.42 9.47
N ARG A 123 1.66 -20.90 8.31
CA ARG A 123 2.10 -22.29 8.14
C ARG A 123 3.57 -22.52 8.43
N GLU A 124 4.37 -21.47 8.36
CA GLU A 124 5.82 -21.56 8.36
C GLU A 124 6.42 -20.64 9.42
N GLU A 125 7.50 -21.11 10.04
CA GLU A 125 8.28 -20.31 10.98
C GLU A 125 9.02 -19.19 10.24
N LEU A 126 9.12 -18.04 10.90
CA LEU A 126 9.95 -16.95 10.42
C LEU A 126 11.41 -17.38 10.40
N GLY A 127 12.09 -17.01 9.32
CA GLY A 127 13.54 -17.05 9.29
C GLY A 127 14.15 -16.25 10.44
N ILE A 128 15.42 -16.53 10.73
CA ILE A 128 16.14 -15.94 11.86
C ILE A 128 17.15 -14.87 11.43
N THR A 129 17.26 -14.58 10.12
CA THR A 129 18.34 -13.74 9.59
C THR A 129 17.94 -12.31 9.24
N VAL A 130 16.68 -12.10 8.82
CA VAL A 130 16.17 -10.78 8.43
C VAL A 130 15.02 -10.37 9.33
N GLU A 131 15.02 -9.11 9.78
CA GLU A 131 13.89 -8.56 10.53
C GLU A 131 12.62 -8.58 9.68
N PRO A 132 11.51 -9.16 10.19
CA PRO A 132 10.32 -9.34 9.39
C PRO A 132 9.59 -8.01 9.19
N GLU A 133 9.26 -7.72 7.94
CA GLU A 133 8.33 -6.68 7.54
C GLU A 133 6.95 -7.30 7.29
N GLU A 134 5.88 -6.53 7.46
CA GLU A 134 4.55 -7.02 7.13
C GLU A 134 3.59 -5.95 6.67
N ARG A 135 2.49 -6.43 6.11
CA ARG A 135 1.37 -5.63 5.66
C ARG A 135 0.06 -6.37 5.93
N ILE A 136 -0.89 -5.66 6.49
CA ILE A 136 -2.24 -6.16 6.75
C ILE A 136 -3.23 -5.21 6.07
N GLU A 137 -4.16 -5.77 5.32
CA GLU A 137 -5.30 -5.06 4.75
C GLU A 137 -6.60 -5.79 5.10
N ILE A 138 -7.66 -5.04 5.35
CA ILE A 138 -9.00 -5.59 5.64
C ILE A 138 -9.95 -5.14 4.53
N CYS A 139 -10.75 -6.06 4.02
CA CYS A 139 -11.81 -5.77 3.06
C CYS A 139 -13.03 -6.66 3.36
N GLY A 140 -14.00 -6.09 4.10
CA GLY A 140 -15.16 -6.84 4.56
C GLY A 140 -14.74 -8.06 5.40
N ASP A 141 -15.23 -9.24 5.05
CA ASP A 141 -14.93 -10.47 5.78
C ASP A 141 -13.50 -11.00 5.53
N LEU A 142 -12.73 -10.34 4.67
CA LEU A 142 -11.41 -10.80 4.25
C LEU A 142 -10.29 -9.99 4.91
N VAL A 143 -9.23 -10.69 5.29
CA VAL A 143 -7.96 -10.11 5.72
C VAL A 143 -6.87 -10.62 4.79
N ALA A 144 -6.12 -9.69 4.22
CA ALA A 144 -4.93 -9.95 3.43
C ALA A 144 -3.71 -9.65 4.29
N TRP A 145 -2.80 -10.61 4.38
CA TRP A 145 -1.60 -10.55 5.21
C TRP A 145 -0.40 -10.91 4.36
N THR A 146 0.53 -9.98 4.23
CA THR A 146 1.84 -10.21 3.62
C THR A 146 2.88 -10.17 4.72
N VAL A 147 3.73 -11.19 4.78
CA VAL A 147 4.88 -11.25 5.66
C VAL A 147 6.12 -11.37 4.80
N ARG A 148 7.11 -10.53 5.06
CA ARG A 148 8.40 -10.48 4.38
C ARG A 148 9.50 -10.72 5.39
N CYS A 149 10.16 -11.84 5.28
CA CYS A 149 11.33 -12.21 6.07
C CYS A 149 12.34 -12.91 5.14
N ASP A 150 13.03 -13.93 5.62
CA ASP A 150 13.77 -14.91 4.80
C ASP A 150 12.81 -15.77 3.95
N VAL A 151 11.50 -15.66 4.19
CA VAL A 151 10.43 -16.25 3.40
C VAL A 151 9.44 -15.14 3.11
N PHE A 152 8.94 -15.09 1.87
CA PHE A 152 7.85 -14.19 1.52
C PHE A 152 6.57 -15.00 1.46
N SER A 153 5.62 -14.69 2.34
CA SER A 153 4.29 -15.29 2.33
C SER A 153 3.23 -14.21 2.16
N ALA A 154 2.19 -14.55 1.42
CA ALA A 154 0.98 -13.77 1.34
C ALA A 154 -0.23 -14.69 1.50
N THR A 155 -1.11 -14.34 2.44
CA THR A 155 -2.29 -15.11 2.78
C THR A 155 -3.50 -14.18 2.76
N VAL A 156 -4.56 -14.61 2.08
CA VAL A 156 -5.89 -13.98 2.14
C VAL A 156 -6.83 -14.98 2.80
N LEU A 157 -7.43 -14.57 3.90
CA LEU A 157 -8.32 -15.42 4.70
C LEU A 157 -9.64 -14.72 5.02
N ASN A 158 -10.71 -15.49 5.16
CA ASN A 158 -11.95 -14.99 5.74
C ASN A 158 -11.85 -15.12 7.26
N TRP A 159 -11.78 -14.00 7.97
CA TRP A 159 -11.53 -13.98 9.42
C TRP A 159 -12.74 -14.49 10.24
N LYS A 160 -13.96 -14.37 9.69
CA LYS A 160 -15.19 -14.88 10.32
C LYS A 160 -15.36 -16.38 10.17
N THR A 161 -14.81 -16.99 9.11
CA THR A 161 -14.91 -18.44 8.86
C THR A 161 -13.60 -19.18 9.11
N GLY A 162 -12.49 -18.47 9.30
CA GLY A 162 -11.14 -19.04 9.42
C GLY A 162 -10.61 -19.66 8.12
N ALA A 163 -11.33 -19.47 7.00
CA ALA A 163 -10.99 -20.14 5.75
C ALA A 163 -9.92 -19.34 4.99
N VAL A 164 -8.79 -19.99 4.70
CA VAL A 164 -7.79 -19.43 3.77
C VAL A 164 -8.35 -19.53 2.35
N VAL A 165 -8.69 -18.39 1.75
CA VAL A 165 -9.25 -18.32 0.39
C VAL A 165 -8.16 -18.31 -0.66
N TRP A 166 -6.99 -17.78 -0.33
CA TRP A 166 -5.80 -17.80 -1.17
C TRP A 166 -4.54 -17.73 -0.31
N SER A 167 -3.49 -18.43 -0.72
CA SER A 167 -2.17 -18.27 -0.12
C SER A 167 -1.10 -18.64 -1.13
N ASP A 168 -0.03 -17.89 -1.11
CA ASP A 168 1.15 -18.13 -1.93
C ASP A 168 2.40 -17.68 -1.18
N GLY A 169 3.54 -18.23 -1.56
CA GLY A 169 4.80 -18.03 -0.88
C GLY A 169 5.80 -19.09 -1.27
N GLU A 170 7.07 -18.71 -1.30
CA GLU A 170 8.16 -19.61 -1.62
C GLU A 170 9.31 -19.40 -0.63
N TRP A 171 9.90 -20.51 -0.20
CA TRP A 171 11.19 -20.50 0.48
C TRP A 171 12.29 -20.13 -0.54
N LEU A 172 13.26 -19.31 -0.14
CA LEU A 172 14.39 -18.81 -0.97
C LEU A 172 15.39 -19.90 -1.41
N GLY A 173 14.93 -21.10 -1.76
CA GLY A 173 15.79 -22.24 -2.10
C GLY A 173 16.64 -22.00 -3.35
N GLU A 174 16.16 -21.20 -4.31
CA GLU A 174 16.90 -20.93 -5.56
C GLU A 174 16.92 -19.46 -6.01
N ASP A 175 15.92 -18.64 -5.66
CA ASP A 175 15.90 -17.21 -6.00
C ASP A 175 15.69 -16.32 -4.77
N PRO A 176 16.72 -15.62 -4.27
CA PRO A 176 16.60 -14.71 -3.13
C PRO A 176 15.77 -13.44 -3.44
N HIS A 177 15.28 -13.29 -4.68
CA HIS A 177 14.55 -12.10 -5.13
C HIS A 177 13.05 -12.36 -5.36
N TYR A 178 12.53 -13.50 -4.90
CA TYR A 178 11.09 -13.71 -4.90
C TYR A 178 10.44 -12.68 -3.97
N TYR A 179 9.52 -11.88 -4.53
CA TYR A 179 8.75 -10.91 -3.76
C TYR A 179 7.28 -11.19 -3.99
N ILE A 180 6.52 -11.24 -2.90
CA ILE A 180 5.07 -11.26 -2.98
C ILE A 180 4.47 -10.23 -2.02
N SER A 181 3.45 -9.51 -2.50
CA SER A 181 2.55 -8.77 -1.63
C SER A 181 1.15 -8.76 -2.20
N CYS A 182 0.15 -8.58 -1.33
CA CYS A 182 -1.25 -8.57 -1.70
C CYS A 182 -1.93 -7.24 -1.32
N HIS A 183 -2.84 -6.80 -2.20
CA HIS A 183 -3.64 -5.59 -2.03
C HIS A 183 -5.08 -5.84 -2.46
N PHE A 184 -6.07 -5.35 -1.70
CA PHE A 184 -7.45 -5.39 -2.17
C PHE A 184 -7.69 -4.34 -3.27
N LEU A 185 -8.32 -4.76 -4.36
CA LEU A 185 -8.77 -3.85 -5.42
C LEU A 185 -10.21 -3.41 -5.16
N ASP A 186 -11.07 -4.36 -4.80
CA ASP A 186 -12.46 -4.20 -4.40
C ASP A 186 -12.88 -5.41 -3.53
N ASP A 187 -14.18 -5.55 -3.25
CA ASP A 187 -14.75 -6.64 -2.44
C ASP A 187 -14.75 -8.01 -3.14
N ALA A 188 -14.52 -8.05 -4.45
CA ALA A 188 -14.55 -9.24 -5.28
C ALA A 188 -13.18 -9.58 -5.90
N HIS A 189 -12.18 -8.71 -5.77
CA HIS A 189 -10.87 -8.88 -6.36
C HIS A 189 -9.74 -8.41 -5.43
N PHE A 190 -8.66 -9.16 -5.44
CA PHE A 190 -7.38 -8.70 -4.89
C PHE A 190 -6.28 -8.83 -5.94
N VAL A 191 -5.22 -8.07 -5.73
CA VAL A 191 -4.04 -7.98 -6.55
C VAL A 191 -2.89 -8.60 -5.76
N ALA A 192 -2.15 -9.52 -6.37
CA ALA A 192 -0.86 -9.97 -5.86
C ALA A 192 0.24 -9.46 -6.79
N VAL A 193 1.23 -8.76 -6.25
CA VAL A 193 2.45 -8.43 -6.99
C VAL A 193 3.46 -9.54 -6.71
N GLN A 194 3.76 -10.34 -7.73
CA GLN A 194 4.63 -11.52 -7.66
C GLN A 194 5.82 -11.30 -8.57
N GLY A 195 7.00 -11.08 -7.99
CA GLY A 195 8.15 -10.62 -8.77
C GLY A 195 7.84 -9.31 -9.50
N VAL A 196 8.06 -9.28 -10.81
CA VAL A 196 7.75 -8.13 -11.68
C VAL A 196 6.40 -8.23 -12.39
N ASP A 197 5.52 -9.12 -11.94
CA ASP A 197 4.20 -9.30 -12.50
C ASP A 197 3.10 -8.93 -11.51
N ILE A 198 1.99 -8.42 -12.04
CA ILE A 198 0.79 -8.05 -11.28
C ILE A 198 -0.30 -9.07 -11.62
N HIS A 199 -0.69 -9.85 -10.63
CA HIS A 199 -1.69 -10.91 -10.73
C HIS A 199 -2.99 -10.43 -10.10
N ILE A 200 -4.12 -10.60 -10.79
CA ILE A 200 -5.43 -10.21 -10.26
C ILE A 200 -6.27 -11.45 -10.10
N TYR A 201 -6.79 -11.67 -8.90
CA TYR A 201 -7.58 -12.85 -8.55
C TYR A 201 -9.02 -12.46 -8.24
N ALA A 202 -9.95 -13.37 -8.53
CA ALA A 202 -11.30 -13.29 -7.97
C ALA A 202 -11.25 -13.79 -6.54
N VAL A 203 -11.95 -13.13 -5.63
CA VAL A 203 -12.18 -13.64 -4.29
C VAL A 203 -13.67 -13.83 -4.05
N ASN A 204 -14.00 -14.94 -3.39
CA ASN A 204 -15.34 -15.20 -2.93
C ASN A 204 -15.26 -15.60 -1.45
N PRO A 205 -15.67 -14.72 -0.51
CA PRO A 205 -15.49 -14.96 0.92
C PRO A 205 -16.26 -16.19 1.42
N ALA A 206 -17.31 -16.63 0.71
CA ALA A 206 -18.10 -17.79 1.08
C ALA A 206 -17.49 -19.13 0.63
N HIS A 207 -16.44 -19.12 -0.21
CA HIS A 207 -15.87 -20.34 -0.77
C HIS A 207 -14.45 -20.54 -0.24
N SER A 208 -14.27 -21.55 0.61
CA SER A 208 -12.96 -22.01 1.11
C SER A 208 -12.12 -22.75 0.07
N LYS A 209 -12.56 -22.79 -1.19
CA LYS A 209 -11.74 -23.38 -2.25
C LYS A 209 -10.56 -22.45 -2.48
N ARG A 210 -9.35 -22.94 -2.19
CA ARG A 210 -8.07 -22.32 -2.55
C ARG A 210 -8.19 -21.78 -3.99
N ALA A 211 -8.35 -20.46 -4.13
CA ALA A 211 -8.56 -19.78 -5.40
C ALA A 211 -7.37 -20.11 -6.31
N ALA A 212 -7.59 -20.83 -7.41
CA ALA A 212 -8.02 -20.34 -8.72
C ALA A 212 -6.89 -19.62 -9.45
N THR A 213 -6.67 -20.03 -10.71
CA THR A 213 -5.80 -19.34 -11.67
C THR A 213 -6.13 -17.85 -11.68
N ALA A 214 -5.10 -16.99 -11.64
CA ALA A 214 -5.27 -15.54 -11.72
C ALA A 214 -6.22 -15.19 -12.88
N LEU A 215 -7.19 -14.29 -12.65
CA LEU A 215 -8.07 -13.81 -13.71
C LEU A 215 -7.28 -13.12 -14.82
N CYS A 216 -6.23 -12.39 -14.43
CA CYS A 216 -5.38 -11.62 -15.32
C CYS A 216 -3.96 -11.57 -14.76
N ARG A 217 -2.96 -11.66 -15.63
CA ARG A 217 -1.53 -11.44 -15.30
C ARG A 217 -1.01 -10.31 -16.16
N LEU A 218 -0.63 -9.19 -15.54
CA LEU A 218 -0.11 -8.01 -16.19
C LEU A 218 1.40 -7.94 -15.98
N GLN A 219 2.16 -7.91 -17.06
CA GLN A 219 3.62 -7.84 -16.99
C GLN A 219 4.07 -6.38 -16.93
N LEU A 220 5.02 -6.09 -16.05
CA LEU A 220 5.80 -4.85 -16.12
C LEU A 220 6.69 -4.82 -17.37
N PRO A 221 7.30 -3.67 -17.72
CA PRO A 221 8.12 -3.57 -18.92
C PRO A 221 9.25 -4.61 -18.95
N ALA A 222 9.39 -5.29 -20.08
CA ALA A 222 10.40 -6.33 -20.24
C ALA A 222 11.82 -5.76 -20.10
N LEU A 223 12.60 -6.36 -19.21
CA LEU A 223 14.01 -6.03 -18.99
C LEU A 223 14.90 -6.64 -20.08
N GLN A 224 16.02 -5.98 -20.39
CA GLN A 224 17.04 -6.49 -21.31
C GLN A 224 17.58 -7.85 -20.81
N PRO A 225 17.98 -8.77 -21.73
CA PRO A 225 18.60 -10.02 -21.33
C PRO A 225 19.81 -9.80 -20.40
N GLY A 226 19.84 -10.53 -19.29
CA GLY A 226 20.87 -10.42 -18.26
C GLY A 226 20.67 -9.28 -17.27
N ILE A 227 19.63 -8.45 -17.42
CA ILE A 227 19.17 -7.55 -16.36
C ILE A 227 18.12 -8.28 -15.54
N LEU A 228 18.35 -8.35 -14.23
CA LEU A 228 17.48 -9.05 -13.29
C LEU A 228 16.88 -8.05 -12.28
N PRO A 229 15.59 -8.22 -11.91
CA PRO A 229 15.03 -7.50 -10.78
C PRO A 229 15.63 -8.05 -9.48
N HIS A 230 15.80 -7.21 -8.46
CA HIS A 230 16.37 -7.64 -7.17
C HIS A 230 15.76 -7.00 -5.93
N PHE A 231 15.07 -5.89 -6.10
CA PHE A 231 14.25 -5.27 -5.06
C PHE A 231 12.90 -5.00 -5.67
N ILE A 232 11.84 -5.44 -5.02
CA ILE A 232 10.46 -5.11 -5.40
C ILE A 232 9.73 -4.75 -4.12
N GLU A 233 8.89 -3.73 -4.21
CA GLU A 233 7.98 -3.30 -3.16
C GLU A 233 6.71 -2.82 -3.84
N SER A 234 5.55 -3.10 -3.25
CA SER A 234 4.32 -2.47 -3.72
C SER A 234 3.42 -1.97 -2.62
N GLU A 235 2.66 -0.94 -2.97
CA GLU A 235 1.68 -0.35 -2.10
C GLU A 235 0.45 0.08 -2.87
N MET A 236 -0.70 -0.20 -2.27
CA MET A 236 -1.99 0.30 -2.69
C MET A 236 -2.81 0.56 -1.44
N ARG A 237 -3.43 1.73 -1.35
CA ARG A 237 -4.35 2.04 -0.26
C ARG A 237 -5.64 2.56 -0.86
N PRO A 238 -6.60 1.66 -1.16
CA PRO A 238 -7.95 2.08 -1.47
C PRO A 238 -8.46 2.96 -0.32
N PRO A 239 -9.23 4.01 -0.60
CA PRO A 239 -9.89 4.71 0.47
C PRO A 239 -10.80 3.75 1.23
N PRO A 240 -10.80 3.80 2.58
CA PRO A 240 -11.76 3.03 3.35
C PRO A 240 -13.17 3.40 2.88
N ASN A 241 -13.97 2.40 2.56
CA ASN A 241 -15.36 2.57 2.15
C ASN A 241 -16.27 2.03 3.25
N HIS A 242 -16.31 2.72 4.38
CA HIS A 242 -17.21 2.38 5.47
C HIS A 242 -18.54 3.09 5.24
N ALA A 243 -19.62 2.32 5.05
CA ALA A 243 -20.93 2.89 4.80
C ALA A 243 -21.43 3.68 6.03
N ALA A 244 -21.05 3.21 7.23
CA ALA A 244 -21.43 3.79 8.51
C ALA A 244 -20.74 5.15 8.80
N ASP A 245 -19.60 5.43 8.18
CA ASP A 245 -18.80 6.63 8.46
C ASP A 245 -19.53 7.92 8.04
N ASN A 246 -20.63 7.86 7.28
CA ASN A 246 -21.40 9.04 6.86
C ASN A 246 -20.49 10.18 6.34
N ALA A 247 -19.40 9.81 5.68
CA ALA A 247 -18.39 10.76 5.26
C ALA A 247 -19.02 11.77 4.30
N LEU A 248 -18.74 13.07 4.49
CA LEU A 248 -19.29 14.10 3.60
C LEU A 248 -18.69 14.03 2.19
N PHE A 249 -17.43 13.62 2.13
CA PHE A 249 -16.67 13.40 0.92
C PHE A 249 -15.90 12.09 1.06
N GLN A 250 -15.67 11.42 -0.07
CA GLN A 250 -14.82 10.25 -0.13
C GLN A 250 -13.76 10.46 -1.22
N ARG A 251 -12.60 9.80 -1.08
CA ARG A 251 -11.70 9.68 -2.23
C ARG A 251 -12.38 8.75 -3.22
N ASP A 252 -12.23 9.06 -4.49
CA ASP A 252 -12.78 8.24 -5.56
C ASP A 252 -11.99 6.93 -5.62
N PRO A 253 -12.60 5.76 -5.34
CA PRO A 253 -11.89 4.49 -5.41
C PRO A 253 -11.35 4.20 -6.81
N ALA A 254 -11.98 4.73 -7.87
CA ALA A 254 -11.53 4.58 -9.25
C ALA A 254 -10.19 5.29 -9.52
N LEU A 255 -9.84 6.28 -8.69
CA LEU A 255 -8.56 6.99 -8.76
C LEU A 255 -7.49 6.38 -7.86
N THR A 256 -7.77 5.29 -7.14
CA THR A 256 -6.76 4.57 -6.36
C THR A 256 -5.63 4.12 -7.26
N LEU A 257 -4.40 4.26 -6.79
CA LEU A 257 -3.21 3.78 -7.47
C LEU A 257 -2.61 2.60 -6.71
N LEU A 258 -2.16 1.62 -7.47
CA LEU A 258 -1.11 0.70 -7.09
C LEU A 258 0.23 1.32 -7.50
N ALA A 259 1.17 1.44 -6.57
CA ALA A 259 2.57 1.75 -6.86
C ALA A 259 3.39 0.48 -6.71
N VAL A 260 4.17 0.13 -7.74
CA VAL A 260 5.14 -0.97 -7.71
C VAL A 260 6.52 -0.39 -7.94
N ARG A 261 7.34 -0.37 -6.89
CA ARG A 261 8.75 -0.01 -6.97
C ARG A 261 9.54 -1.27 -7.26
N PHE A 262 10.47 -1.19 -8.20
CA PHE A 262 11.43 -2.26 -8.41
C PHE A 262 12.79 -1.73 -8.85
N SER A 263 13.84 -2.48 -8.56
CA SER A 263 15.21 -2.16 -8.95
C SER A 263 15.80 -3.27 -9.79
N ALA A 264 16.55 -2.92 -10.84
CA ALA A 264 17.10 -3.87 -11.79
C ALA A 264 18.56 -3.56 -12.17
N CYS A 265 19.37 -4.61 -12.30
CA CYS A 265 20.81 -4.54 -12.66
C CYS A 265 21.31 -5.87 -13.24
N LYS A 266 22.54 -5.88 -13.77
CA LYS A 266 23.16 -7.09 -14.35
C LYS A 266 23.58 -8.15 -13.34
N ASN A 267 23.93 -7.71 -12.13
CA ASN A 267 24.44 -8.57 -11.07
C ASN A 267 23.71 -8.28 -9.76
N PRO A 268 22.47 -8.78 -9.60
CA PRO A 268 21.66 -8.48 -8.42
C PRO A 268 22.23 -9.08 -7.12
N TYR A 269 23.04 -10.14 -7.24
CA TYR A 269 23.72 -10.79 -6.12
C TYR A 269 25.01 -10.08 -5.68
N GLY A 270 25.49 -9.11 -6.47
CA GLY A 270 26.65 -8.32 -6.11
C GLY A 270 26.25 -7.19 -5.16
N TYR A 271 27.10 -6.87 -4.20
CA TYR A 271 26.94 -5.70 -3.30
C TYR A 271 27.05 -4.33 -4.01
N ASP A 272 27.08 -4.30 -5.35
CA ASP A 272 27.16 -3.05 -6.13
C ASP A 272 25.76 -2.54 -6.47
N HIS A 273 25.02 -2.14 -5.43
CA HIS A 273 23.71 -1.51 -5.58
C HIS A 273 23.77 -0.16 -6.33
N ALA A 274 24.96 0.45 -6.44
CA ALA A 274 25.16 1.68 -7.20
C ALA A 274 24.99 1.46 -8.71
N ALA A 275 25.15 0.23 -9.21
CA ALA A 275 24.89 -0.09 -10.62
C ALA A 275 23.39 -0.30 -10.92
N CYS A 276 22.53 -0.37 -9.90
CA CYS A 276 21.12 -0.70 -10.08
C CYS A 276 20.27 0.54 -10.35
N LYS A 277 19.35 0.40 -11.31
CA LYS A 277 18.36 1.43 -11.62
C LYS A 277 17.06 1.10 -10.91
N SER A 278 16.48 2.10 -10.26
CA SER A 278 15.20 1.98 -9.55
C SER A 278 14.08 2.61 -10.39
N PHE A 279 12.93 1.94 -10.42
CA PHE A 279 11.75 2.38 -11.15
C PHE A 279 10.51 2.29 -10.26
N ILE A 280 9.51 3.12 -10.55
CA ILE A 280 8.20 3.08 -9.89
C ILE A 280 7.13 3.04 -10.98
N ALA A 281 6.36 1.95 -11.02
CA ALA A 281 5.17 1.83 -11.85
C ALA A 281 3.95 2.31 -11.06
N LEU A 282 3.26 3.33 -11.57
CA LEU A 282 1.98 3.80 -11.06
C LEU A 282 0.86 3.24 -11.94
N VAL A 283 -0.04 2.49 -11.34
CA VAL A 283 -1.13 1.78 -12.03
C VAL A 283 -2.47 2.11 -11.37
N PRO A 284 -3.37 2.81 -12.07
CA PRO A 284 -4.72 3.06 -11.57
C PRO A 284 -5.52 1.78 -11.37
N ALA A 285 -6.32 1.73 -10.31
CA ALA A 285 -7.30 0.68 -10.05
C ALA A 285 -8.23 0.47 -11.25
N ALA A 286 -8.69 1.56 -11.88
CA ALA A 286 -9.50 1.49 -13.10
C ALA A 286 -8.78 0.76 -14.26
N THR A 287 -7.45 0.87 -14.38
CA THR A 287 -6.66 0.12 -15.37
C THR A 287 -6.66 -1.37 -15.05
N LEU A 288 -6.50 -1.74 -13.78
CA LEU A 288 -6.53 -3.12 -13.31
C LEU A 288 -7.91 -3.74 -13.56
N SER A 289 -8.98 -3.07 -13.15
CA SER A 289 -10.37 -3.53 -13.36
C SER A 289 -10.71 -3.67 -14.85
N ALA A 290 -10.27 -2.72 -15.69
CA ALA A 290 -10.47 -2.79 -17.14
C ALA A 290 -9.73 -3.98 -17.78
N ALA A 291 -8.56 -4.35 -17.26
CA ALA A 291 -7.83 -5.52 -17.73
C ALA A 291 -8.57 -6.83 -17.38
N VAL A 292 -9.09 -6.93 -16.15
CA VAL A 292 -9.94 -8.05 -15.72
C VAL A 292 -11.17 -8.18 -16.62
N GLN A 293 -11.85 -7.06 -16.89
CA GLN A 293 -13.05 -7.04 -17.73
C GLN A 293 -12.75 -7.50 -19.16
N GLN A 294 -11.67 -7.00 -19.77
CA GLN A 294 -11.25 -7.44 -21.10
C GLN A 294 -10.95 -8.94 -21.15
N GLN A 295 -10.28 -9.48 -20.13
CA GLN A 295 -9.94 -10.90 -20.10
C GLN A 295 -11.18 -11.79 -19.95
N ARG A 296 -12.18 -11.34 -19.16
CA ARG A 296 -13.49 -11.99 -19.06
C ARG A 296 -14.22 -12.00 -20.40
N GLU A 297 -14.21 -10.88 -21.11
CA GLU A 297 -14.86 -10.74 -22.43
C GLU A 297 -14.19 -11.61 -23.51
N ALA A 298 -12.87 -11.73 -23.46
CA ALA A 298 -12.12 -12.58 -24.40
C ALA A 298 -12.43 -14.08 -24.24
N LYS A 299 -12.98 -14.51 -23.09
CA LYS A 299 -13.24 -15.92 -22.74
C LYS A 299 -12.03 -16.84 -22.96
N ALA A 300 -10.83 -16.26 -22.96
CA ALA A 300 -9.57 -16.95 -23.16
C ALA A 300 -8.98 -17.36 -21.80
N PRO A 301 -8.16 -18.42 -21.75
CA PRO A 301 -7.40 -18.72 -20.55
C PRO A 301 -6.56 -17.51 -20.14
N PRO A 302 -6.35 -17.27 -18.84
CA PRO A 302 -5.51 -16.20 -18.34
C PRO A 302 -4.12 -16.26 -18.98
N ALA A 303 -3.84 -15.28 -19.85
CA ALA A 303 -2.56 -15.13 -20.50
C ALA A 303 -1.82 -13.93 -19.90
N ALA A 304 -0.49 -13.98 -19.92
CA ALA A 304 0.31 -12.82 -19.56
C ALA A 304 0.08 -11.69 -20.59
N VAL A 305 -0.34 -10.53 -20.10
CA VAL A 305 -0.58 -9.34 -20.92
C VAL A 305 0.65 -8.44 -20.82
N PRO A 306 1.37 -8.18 -21.92
CA PRO A 306 2.58 -7.36 -21.89
C PRO A 306 2.26 -5.90 -21.61
N TRP A 307 3.20 -5.17 -21.01
CA TRP A 307 3.07 -3.75 -20.66
C TRP A 307 2.44 -2.90 -21.76
N GLU A 308 2.88 -3.03 -23.01
CA GLU A 308 2.42 -2.21 -24.12
C GLU A 308 0.93 -2.38 -24.43
N ALA A 309 0.37 -3.55 -24.10
CA ALA A 309 -1.04 -3.84 -24.36
C ALA A 309 -1.97 -3.23 -23.30
N TRP A 310 -1.55 -3.16 -22.03
CA TRP A 310 -2.42 -2.70 -20.94
C TRP A 310 -2.08 -1.30 -20.40
N SER A 311 -0.82 -0.86 -20.48
CA SER A 311 -0.36 0.43 -19.94
C SER A 311 -0.96 1.66 -20.64
N THR A 312 -1.43 1.51 -21.88
CA THR A 312 -2.06 2.59 -22.66
C THR A 312 -3.32 3.15 -22.01
N ARG A 313 -3.89 2.43 -21.03
CA ARG A 313 -5.08 2.81 -20.26
C ARG A 313 -4.80 3.71 -19.07
N GLY A 314 -3.58 4.22 -18.93
CA GLY A 314 -3.22 5.16 -17.87
C GLY A 314 -2.22 4.61 -16.88
N ALA A 315 -1.32 3.70 -17.27
CA ALA A 315 -0.16 3.37 -16.44
C ALA A 315 1.02 4.29 -16.75
N ARG A 316 1.95 4.39 -15.81
CA ARG A 316 3.19 5.13 -15.98
C ARG A 316 4.33 4.49 -15.21
N LEU A 317 5.49 4.43 -15.84
CA LEU A 317 6.76 4.11 -15.22
C LEU A 317 7.56 5.41 -14.99
N LEU A 318 8.16 5.52 -13.82
CA LEU A 318 9.06 6.58 -13.40
C LEU A 318 10.44 5.97 -13.12
N GLU A 319 11.52 6.64 -13.49
CA GLU A 319 12.89 6.25 -13.14
C GLU A 319 13.37 7.12 -11.98
N CYS A 320 13.81 6.51 -10.88
CA CYS A 320 14.46 7.23 -9.78
C CYS A 320 15.94 7.43 -10.14
N VAL A 321 16.36 8.70 -10.24
CA VAL A 321 17.68 9.11 -10.76
C VAL A 321 18.78 9.00 -9.71
N ALA A 322 18.41 9.14 -8.44
CA ALA A 322 19.34 9.04 -7.33
C ALA A 322 19.34 7.62 -6.74
N HIS A 323 20.47 7.19 -6.19
CA HIS A 323 20.57 5.98 -5.35
C HIS A 323 19.81 6.11 -4.02
N THR A 324 19.01 7.15 -3.86
CA THR A 324 18.14 7.36 -2.70
C THR A 324 17.08 6.26 -2.67
N SER A 325 17.10 5.46 -1.61
CA SER A 325 15.97 4.59 -1.32
C SER A 325 14.79 5.43 -0.84
N TYR A 326 13.60 5.12 -1.34
CA TYR A 326 12.36 5.80 -0.96
C TYR A 326 11.34 4.78 -0.44
N HIS A 327 10.82 5.01 0.75
CA HIS A 327 9.55 4.40 1.15
C HIS A 327 8.42 5.01 0.32
N MET A 328 7.54 4.14 -0.17
CA MET A 328 6.29 4.58 -0.76
C MET A 328 5.25 4.73 0.34
N HIS A 329 4.40 5.73 0.18
CA HIS A 329 3.15 5.84 0.92
C HIS A 329 2.02 6.19 -0.04
N MET A 330 0.95 5.39 -0.05
CA MET A 330 -0.16 5.56 -0.98
C MET A 330 -1.41 6.15 -0.34
N SER A 331 -2.17 6.90 -1.14
CA SER A 331 -3.35 7.59 -0.67
C SER A 331 -4.28 7.94 -1.83
N GLY A 332 -5.12 6.99 -2.21
CA GLY A 332 -5.95 7.11 -3.42
C GLY A 332 -5.08 7.39 -4.65
N SER A 333 -5.22 8.58 -5.23
CA SER A 333 -4.52 9.01 -6.46
C SER A 333 -3.14 9.64 -6.23
N ALA A 334 -2.65 9.62 -5.00
CA ALA A 334 -1.36 10.18 -4.64
C ALA A 334 -0.42 9.10 -4.14
N CYS A 335 0.85 9.22 -4.54
CA CYS A 335 1.96 8.41 -4.07
C CYS A 335 3.02 9.35 -3.52
N MET A 336 3.34 9.21 -2.24
CA MET A 336 4.40 9.97 -1.59
C MET A 336 5.66 9.11 -1.52
N LEU A 337 6.79 9.71 -1.86
CA LEU A 337 8.12 9.09 -1.77
C LEU A 337 8.89 9.76 -0.65
N VAL A 338 9.18 8.99 0.40
CA VAL A 338 9.91 9.45 1.58
C VAL A 338 11.29 8.80 1.60
N PRO A 339 12.40 9.55 1.57
CA PRO A 339 13.75 8.99 1.62
C PRO A 339 13.94 8.08 2.86
N SER A 340 14.51 6.89 2.68
CA SER A 340 14.59 5.86 3.74
C SER A 340 15.57 6.17 4.87
N GLU A 341 16.68 6.86 4.63
CA GLU A 341 17.56 7.38 5.70
C GLU A 341 18.58 8.36 5.09
N PRO A 342 19.15 9.30 5.87
CA PRO A 342 20.22 10.16 5.40
C PRO A 342 21.54 9.39 5.43
N GLU A 343 21.93 8.76 4.32
CA GLU A 343 23.31 8.32 4.14
C GLU A 343 24.22 9.55 4.19
N THR A 344 24.74 9.84 5.39
CA THR A 344 25.69 10.91 5.73
C THR A 344 25.14 12.35 5.72
N GLU A 345 25.66 13.19 6.63
CA GLU A 345 25.32 14.61 6.76
C GLU A 345 25.64 15.44 5.49
N GLN A 346 26.41 14.90 4.55
CA GLN A 346 26.90 15.63 3.39
C GLN A 346 25.89 15.80 2.25
N SER A 347 24.72 15.14 2.30
CA SER A 347 23.67 15.26 1.27
C SER A 347 22.37 15.86 1.82
N ALA A 348 22.43 17.11 2.30
CA ALA A 348 21.24 17.84 2.74
C ALA A 348 20.19 18.00 1.62
N ASP A 349 20.62 18.07 0.36
CA ASP A 349 19.74 18.20 -0.81
C ASP A 349 19.00 16.90 -1.19
N ALA A 350 19.44 15.72 -0.71
CA ALA A 350 18.78 14.44 -1.00
C ALA A 350 17.59 14.11 -0.08
N LYS A 351 17.23 14.98 0.87
CA LYS A 351 16.21 14.71 1.90
C LYS A 351 14.81 15.22 1.55
N LYS A 352 14.51 15.32 0.26
CA LYS A 352 13.24 15.89 -0.20
C LYS A 352 12.19 14.80 -0.31
N THR A 353 11.09 14.98 0.42
CA THR A 353 9.89 14.17 0.23
C THR A 353 9.20 14.62 -1.05
N LEU A 354 8.78 13.66 -1.87
CA LEU A 354 8.11 13.93 -3.15
C LEU A 354 6.67 13.45 -3.06
N LEU A 355 5.74 14.23 -3.60
CA LEU A 355 4.35 13.84 -3.79
C LEU A 355 4.06 13.72 -5.28
N LEU A 356 3.84 12.49 -5.73
CA LEU A 356 3.35 12.16 -7.05
C LEU A 356 1.81 12.20 -7.01
N ASP A 357 1.20 13.13 -7.72
CA ASP A 357 -0.23 13.32 -7.76
C ASP A 357 -0.75 12.99 -9.16
N ALA A 358 -1.44 11.86 -9.30
CA ALA A 358 -1.90 11.33 -10.59
C ALA A 358 -3.39 11.58 -10.84
N ARG A 359 -3.98 12.62 -10.24
CA ARG A 359 -5.37 13.00 -10.53
C ARG A 359 -5.56 13.38 -12.00
N PRO A 360 -6.74 13.16 -12.60
CA PRO A 360 -7.00 13.51 -14.01
C PRO A 360 -6.64 14.96 -14.36
N LEU A 361 -6.95 15.90 -13.46
CA LEU A 361 -6.67 17.33 -13.62
C LEU A 361 -5.22 17.74 -13.29
N ALA A 362 -4.35 16.79 -12.94
CA ALA A 362 -2.95 17.10 -12.61
C ALA A 362 -2.18 17.71 -13.81
N ARG A 363 -2.61 17.43 -15.06
CA ARG A 363 -1.99 17.99 -16.27
C ARG A 363 -2.20 19.50 -16.40
N ASP A 364 -3.33 20.00 -15.92
CA ASP A 364 -3.72 21.40 -16.05
C ASP A 364 -3.17 22.27 -14.90
N ALA A 365 -2.53 21.64 -13.92
CA ALA A 365 -1.93 22.34 -12.81
C ALA A 365 -0.62 23.03 -13.25
N PRO A 366 -0.36 24.29 -12.82
CA PRO A 366 0.85 25.05 -13.20
C PRO A 366 2.17 24.39 -12.77
N CYS A 367 2.14 23.37 -11.91
CA CYS A 367 3.28 22.58 -11.43
C CYS A 367 3.55 21.29 -12.23
N ALA A 368 2.99 21.14 -13.44
CA ALA A 368 3.22 19.96 -14.30
C ALA A 368 4.66 19.88 -14.86
N ALA A 369 5.42 20.97 -14.84
CA ALA A 369 6.87 20.96 -15.00
C ALA A 369 7.50 20.98 -13.60
N LEU A 370 8.28 19.95 -13.29
CA LEU A 370 9.21 20.01 -12.16
C LEU A 370 10.16 21.19 -12.41
N ASP A 371 9.93 22.33 -11.75
CA ASP A 371 10.89 23.44 -11.72
C ASP A 371 12.03 23.09 -10.75
N MET A 372 12.61 21.91 -10.95
CA MET A 372 13.78 21.43 -10.24
C MET A 372 14.90 21.35 -11.24
N ALA A 373 16.03 22.01 -10.95
CA ALA A 373 17.21 21.98 -11.81
C ALA A 373 17.74 20.55 -12.07
N ALA A 374 17.49 19.62 -11.13
CA ALA A 374 17.79 18.20 -11.26
C ALA A 374 16.73 17.36 -10.52
N PRO A 375 15.64 16.94 -11.19
CA PRO A 375 14.60 16.19 -10.50
C PRO A 375 15.11 14.79 -10.11
N PRO A 376 14.84 14.34 -8.87
CA PRO A 376 15.24 13.00 -8.39
C PRO A 376 14.51 11.87 -9.11
N VAL A 377 13.49 12.20 -9.92
CA VAL A 377 12.70 11.26 -10.71
C VAL A 377 12.63 11.76 -12.15
N LYS A 378 13.01 10.91 -13.11
CA LYS A 378 12.79 11.13 -14.54
C LYS A 378 11.42 10.60 -14.92
N SER A 379 10.69 11.43 -15.63
CA SER A 379 9.24 11.27 -15.71
C SER A 379 8.69 11.63 -17.10
N GLY A 380 9.53 11.47 -18.12
CA GLY A 380 9.20 11.70 -19.53
C GLY A 380 7.98 10.89 -20.01
N ALA A 381 7.40 11.33 -21.13
CA ALA A 381 6.33 10.59 -21.81
C ALA A 381 6.80 9.21 -22.33
N CYS A 382 8.10 9.05 -22.50
CA CYS A 382 8.76 7.81 -22.84
C CYS A 382 10.05 7.69 -22.01
N ILE A 383 10.32 6.52 -21.44
CA ILE A 383 11.63 6.16 -20.90
C ILE A 383 12.34 5.40 -22.01
N ASP A 384 13.29 6.07 -22.66
CA ASP A 384 14.15 5.49 -23.70
C ASP A 384 15.49 5.08 -23.06
N GLU A 385 15.45 3.99 -22.29
CA GLU A 385 16.61 3.46 -21.58
C GLU A 385 16.96 2.07 -22.15
N PRO A 386 17.65 2.02 -23.30
CA PRO A 386 17.93 0.76 -23.98
C PRO A 386 18.88 -0.14 -23.19
N ALA A 387 19.58 0.37 -22.17
CA ALA A 387 20.42 -0.45 -21.30
C ALA A 387 19.61 -1.29 -20.30
N CYS A 388 18.35 -0.90 -20.00
CA CYS A 388 17.51 -1.58 -19.02
C CYS A 388 16.32 -2.30 -19.64
N PHE A 389 15.66 -1.72 -20.65
CA PHE A 389 14.42 -2.27 -21.21
C PHE A 389 14.60 -2.75 -22.65
N VAL A 390 13.91 -3.84 -23.01
CA VAL A 390 13.90 -4.39 -24.38
C VAL A 390 13.34 -3.38 -25.39
N ARG A 391 12.39 -2.55 -24.95
CA ARG A 391 11.73 -1.53 -25.75
C ARG A 391 11.57 -0.24 -24.95
N PRO A 392 11.49 0.93 -25.60
CA PRO A 392 11.15 2.17 -24.92
C PRO A 392 9.80 2.08 -24.21
N VAL A 393 9.74 2.52 -22.95
CA VAL A 393 8.54 2.41 -22.11
C VAL A 393 7.70 3.66 -22.27
N ARG A 394 6.50 3.52 -22.86
CA ARG A 394 5.56 4.63 -23.05
C ARG A 394 4.68 4.82 -21.83
N ASN A 395 4.50 6.09 -21.44
CA ASN A 395 3.73 6.48 -20.27
C ASN A 395 2.49 7.27 -20.68
N THR A 396 1.32 6.94 -20.11
CA THR A 396 0.05 7.59 -20.46
C THR A 396 -0.65 8.27 -19.29
N LEU A 397 -0.35 7.87 -18.04
CA LEU A 397 -0.97 8.47 -16.85
C LEU A 397 -0.65 9.98 -16.74
N PRO A 398 -1.64 10.88 -16.66
CA PRO A 398 -1.44 12.24 -16.15
C PRO A 398 -0.88 12.22 -14.72
N TYR A 399 0.09 13.07 -14.42
CA TYR A 399 0.58 13.25 -13.05
C TYR A 399 1.31 14.59 -12.93
N ARG A 400 1.53 15.03 -11.69
CA ARG A 400 2.46 16.10 -11.34
C ARG A 400 3.30 15.67 -10.15
N ILE A 401 4.48 16.25 -9.99
CA ILE A 401 5.37 16.00 -8.85
C ILE A 401 5.48 17.29 -8.06
N LEU A 402 5.26 17.19 -6.76
CA LEU A 402 5.42 18.29 -5.81
C LEU A 402 6.50 17.95 -4.80
N GLU A 403 7.36 18.92 -4.50
CA GLU A 403 8.26 18.81 -3.37
C GLU A 403 7.52 19.20 -2.09
N VAL A 404 7.61 18.36 -1.06
CA VAL A 404 6.86 18.47 0.19
C VAL A 404 7.70 19.11 1.33
N GLY A 405 8.97 19.38 1.06
CA GLY A 405 9.95 19.83 2.05
C GLY A 405 10.73 18.68 2.69
N GLY A 406 11.40 18.97 3.80
CA GLY A 406 12.28 18.03 4.50
C GLY A 406 11.55 16.78 4.99
N ALA A 407 12.20 15.63 4.81
CA ALA A 407 11.70 14.34 5.26
C ALA A 407 11.24 14.41 6.73
N PRO A 408 10.02 13.93 7.05
CA PRO A 408 9.68 13.63 8.45
C PRO A 408 10.69 12.63 9.01
N ASP A 409 10.92 12.67 10.32
CA ASP A 409 11.73 11.63 10.97
C ASP A 409 11.11 10.26 10.66
N TYR A 410 11.84 9.38 9.99
CA TYR A 410 11.31 8.10 9.51
C TYR A 410 10.82 7.21 10.67
N ARG A 411 11.35 7.44 11.88
CA ARG A 411 10.91 6.75 13.11
C ARG A 411 9.57 7.23 13.62
N SER A 412 9.14 8.41 13.20
CA SER A 412 7.78 8.83 13.42
C SER A 412 6.91 8.10 12.41
N HIS A 413 6.09 7.16 12.89
CA HIS A 413 5.01 6.54 12.12
C HIS A 413 3.90 7.56 11.79
N LEU A 414 4.30 8.74 11.30
CA LEU A 414 3.39 9.76 10.83
C LEU A 414 2.64 9.16 9.65
N SER A 415 1.34 8.99 9.84
CA SER A 415 0.43 8.62 8.76
C SER A 415 0.69 9.47 7.52
N HIS A 416 0.54 8.88 6.33
CA HIS A 416 0.66 9.55 5.03
C HIS A 416 -0.01 10.94 5.04
N ASP A 417 -1.17 11.05 5.68
CA ASP A 417 -1.94 12.29 5.73
C ASP A 417 -1.23 13.42 6.52
N ALA A 418 -0.40 13.10 7.54
CA ALA A 418 0.36 14.08 8.34
C ALA A 418 1.49 14.76 7.56
N VAL A 419 1.99 14.09 6.52
CA VAL A 419 3.03 14.64 5.65
C VAL A 419 2.40 15.48 4.53
N VAL A 420 1.25 15.04 4.00
CA VAL A 420 0.47 15.81 3.00
C VAL A 420 0.18 17.23 3.49
N THR A 421 -0.08 17.41 4.78
CA THR A 421 -0.31 18.72 5.40
C THR A 421 0.78 19.77 5.25
N ARG A 422 2.04 19.35 5.15
CA ARG A 422 3.16 20.30 4.95
C ARG A 422 3.20 20.85 3.53
N VAL A 423 2.64 20.13 2.56
CA VAL A 423 2.64 20.48 1.11
C VAL A 423 1.63 21.56 0.76
N TRP A 424 0.52 21.64 1.50
CA TRP A 424 -0.60 22.52 1.18
C TRP A 424 -0.62 23.81 2.01
N LYS A 425 0.48 24.11 2.71
CA LYS A 425 0.81 25.47 3.20
C LYS A 425 1.57 26.19 2.11
#